data_AF-A0A353S9L2-F1
#
_entry.id   AF-A0A353S9L2-F1
#
_cell.length_a   1.000
_cell.length_b   1.000
_cell.length_c   1.000
_cell.angle_alpha   90.00
_cell.angle_beta   90.00
_cell.angle_gamma   90.00
#
_symmetry.space_group_name_H-M   'P 1'
#
loop_
_entity.id
_entity.type
_entity.pdbx_description
1 polymer ?
#
loop_
_entity_poly.entity_id
_entity_poly.type
_entity_poly.pdbx_seq_one_letter_code
_entity_poly.pdbx_strand_id
1 'polypeptide(L)' 'MASGITDASLAYHLQNAKVHGVTKEEIAAIITHATMYTGWPKGWIVFRLAKDV' A
#
# COMPACT_ATOMS: atom_id res chain seq x y z
N MET A 1 14.68 -12.83 -5.05
CA MET A 1 13.24 -12.94 -5.38
C MET A 1 12.58 -11.61 -5.09
N ALA A 2 11.90 -11.00 -6.07
CA ALA A 2 11.05 -9.83 -5.78
C ALA A 2 9.90 -10.29 -4.87
N SER A 3 9.63 -9.57 -3.77
CA SER A 3 8.63 -9.98 -2.77
C SER A 3 7.17 -9.92 -3.24
N GLY A 4 6.90 -9.85 -4.56
CA GLY A 4 5.55 -9.75 -5.12
C GLY A 4 4.78 -8.46 -4.78
N ILE A 5 5.41 -7.50 -4.11
CA ILE A 5 4.76 -6.31 -3.51
C ILE A 5 4.12 -5.31 -4.49
N THR A 6 4.23 -5.52 -5.80
CA THR A 6 3.66 -4.64 -6.85
C THR A 6 2.76 -5.38 -7.81
N ASP A 7 2.30 -6.57 -7.43
CA ASP A 7 1.41 -7.36 -8.26
C ASP A 7 -0.03 -6.86 -8.17
N ALA A 8 -0.92 -7.49 -8.96
CA ALA A 8 -2.34 -7.15 -8.98
C ALA A 8 -3.04 -7.37 -7.62
N SER A 9 -2.48 -8.23 -6.76
CA SER A 9 -3.05 -8.57 -5.45
C SER A 9 -3.07 -7.35 -4.53
N LEU A 10 -1.96 -6.60 -4.45
CA LEU A 10 -1.91 -5.42 -3.60
C LEU A 10 -2.84 -4.30 -4.10
N ALA A 11 -2.93 -4.10 -5.41
CA ALA A 11 -3.85 -3.14 -6.01
C ALA A 11 -5.32 -3.48 -5.69
N TYR A 12 -5.69 -4.77 -5.77
CA TYR A 12 -7.01 -5.25 -5.39
C TYR A 12 -7.33 -4.96 -3.91
N HIS A 13 -6.40 -5.23 -2.99
CA HIS A 13 -6.62 -4.95 -1.56
C HIS A 13 -6.77 -3.46 -1.26
N LEU A 14 -6.02 -2.59 -1.94
CA LEU A 14 -6.16 -1.13 -1.82
C LEU A 14 -7.53 -0.65 -2.34
N GLN A 15 -8.00 -1.18 -3.47
CA GLN A 15 -9.33 -0.86 -4.02
C GLN A 15 -10.43 -1.34 -3.06
N ASN A 16 -10.32 -2.57 -2.57
CA ASN A 16 -11.29 -3.13 -1.64
C ASN A 16 -11.35 -2.33 -0.33
N ALA A 17 -10.20 -1.86 0.18
CA ALA A 17 -10.16 -0.98 1.35
C ALA A 17 -10.97 0.30 1.13
N LYS A 18 -10.84 0.96 -0.03
CA LYS A 18 -11.64 2.14 -0.38
C LYS A 18 -13.13 1.84 -0.48
N VAL A 19 -13.50 0.70 -1.08
CA VAL A 19 -14.91 0.24 -1.15
C VAL A 19 -15.52 0.07 0.24
N HIS A 20 -14.72 -0.30 1.24
CA HIS A 20 -15.13 -0.47 2.63
C HIS A 20 -14.91 0.78 3.50
N GLY A 21 -14.67 1.95 2.88
CA GLY A 21 -14.61 3.23 3.56
C GLY A 21 -13.27 3.58 4.22
N VAL A 22 -12.21 2.80 3.98
CA VAL A 22 -10.87 3.17 4.46
C VAL A 22 -10.41 4.43 3.73
N THR A 23 -10.05 5.44 4.50
CA THR A 23 -9.62 6.75 4.02
C THR A 23 -8.20 6.71 3.46
N LYS A 24 -7.84 7.74 2.68
CA LYS A 24 -6.47 7.87 2.15
C LYS A 24 -5.46 8.05 3.28
N GLU A 25 -5.85 8.77 4.33
CA GLU A 25 -5.06 9.04 5.52
C GLU A 25 -4.77 7.75 6.28
N GLU A 26 -5.76 6.87 6.44
CA GLU A 26 -5.59 5.55 7.06
C GLU A 26 -4.70 4.62 6.23
N ILE A 27 -4.88 4.60 4.90
CA ILE A 27 -4.00 3.85 4.00
C ILE A 27 -2.55 4.36 4.15
N ALA A 28 -2.36 5.68 4.14
CA ALA A 28 -1.03 6.27 4.30
C ALA A 28 -0.41 5.95 5.67
N ALA A 29 -1.21 5.95 6.74
CA ALA A 29 -0.77 5.57 8.07
C ALA A 29 -0.31 4.11 8.15
N ILE A 30 -1.07 3.18 7.56
CA ILE A 30 -0.72 1.75 7.54
C ILE A 30 0.54 1.50 6.72
N ILE A 31 0.66 2.13 5.54
CA ILE A 31 1.88 2.03 4.71
C ILE A 31 3.08 2.55 5.50
N THR A 32 2.96 3.70 6.16
CA THR A 32 4.02 4.29 6.98
C THR A 32 4.42 3.35 8.12
N HIS A 33 3.45 2.77 8.81
CA HIS A 33 3.70 1.84 9.91
C HIS A 33 4.43 0.57 9.42
N ALA A 34 3.94 -0.06 8.36
CA ALA A 34 4.58 -1.23 7.76
C ALA A 34 6.00 -0.92 7.24
N THR A 35 6.23 0.30 6.77
CA THR A 35 7.53 0.76 6.29
C THR A 35 8.60 0.76 7.39
N MET A 36 8.22 0.98 8.65
CA MET A 36 9.17 0.91 9.79
C MET A 36 9.82 -0.47 9.92
N TYR A 37 9.12 -1.53 9.52
CA TYR A 37 9.61 -2.92 9.60
C TYR A 37 10.14 -3.45 8.28
N THR A 38 9.67 -2.90 7.16
CA THR A 38 9.94 -3.44 5.82
C THR A 38 10.90 -2.58 4.99
N GLY A 39 11.23 -1.38 5.48
CA GLY A 39 12.16 -0.42 4.88
C GLY A 39 11.49 0.53 3.88
N TRP A 40 11.96 1.78 3.88
CA TRP A 40 11.49 2.87 3.03
C TRP A 40 11.44 2.57 1.52
N PRO A 41 12.37 1.80 0.92
CA PRO A 41 12.27 1.45 -0.51
C PRO A 41 10.95 0.76 -0.87
N LYS A 42 10.43 -0.12 0.00
CA LYS A 42 9.13 -0.78 -0.23
C LYS A 42 7.97 0.18 0.01
N GLY A 43 8.06 0.98 1.07
CA GLY A 43 7.06 2.02 1.38
C GLY A 43 6.80 2.95 0.20
N TRP A 44 7.85 3.48 -0.44
CA TRP A 44 7.72 4.38 -1.58
C TRP A 44 7.05 3.74 -2.79
N ILE A 45 7.35 2.48 -3.05
CA ILE A 45 6.71 1.70 -4.11
C ILE A 45 5.20 1.58 -3.83
N VAL A 46 4.82 1.25 -2.59
CA VAL A 46 3.40 1.11 -2.23
C VAL A 46 2.69 2.46 -2.21
N PHE A 47 3.34 3.54 -1.76
CA PHE A 47 2.78 4.90 -1.86
C PHE A 47 2.52 5.31 -3.31
N ARG A 48 3.42 4.97 -4.24
CA ARG A 48 3.21 5.19 -5.67
C ARG A 48 1.96 4.46 -6.14
N LEU A 49 1.83 3.17 -5.81
CA LEU A 49 0.67 2.36 -6.20
C LEU A 49 -0.64 2.88 -5.59
N ALA A 50 -0.63 3.26 -4.31
CA ALA A 50 -1.81 3.75 -3.60
C ALA A 50 -2.36 5.08 -4.17
N LYS A 51 -1.56 5.85 -4.92
CA LYS A 51 -2.03 7.04 -5.63
C LYS A 51 -2.89 6.72 -6.85
N ASP A 52 -2.63 5.58 -7.48
CA ASP A 52 -3.25 5.17 -8.75
C ASP A 52 -4.56 4.39 -8.51
N VAL A 53 -4.95 4.20 -7.24
CA VAL A 53 -6.11 3.42 -6.78
C VAL A 53 -7.18 4.33 -6.19
#